data_AF-A0A2V7J668-F1
#
_entry.id   AF-A0A2V7J668-F1
#
_cell.length_a   1.000
_cell.length_b   1.000
_cell.length_c   1.000
_cell.angle_alpha   90.00
_cell.angle_beta   90.00
_cell.angle_gamma   90.00
#
_symmetry.space_group_name_H-M   'P 1'
#
loop_
_entity.id
_entity.type
_entity.pdbx_description
1 polymer ?
#
loop_
_entity_poly.entity_id
_entity_poly.type
_entity_poly.pdbx_seq_one_letter_code
_entity_poly.pdbx_strand_id
1 'polypeptide(L)'
;MPLKPTGHMTRWLVTAAIVAVACSGSPIMTHEQLESEMRHLRSLDAEAQLLQDVVAAHHSKSRFTREHARYLQRSAHEHAHSLAQARSVPGDEAELERVRAAATRLEERFVALVIEMQ
;
A
#
# COMPACT_ATOMS: atom_id res chain seq x y z
N MET A 1 -26.59 -49.82 -25.99
CA MET A 1 -25.61 -48.75 -26.30
C MET A 1 -25.73 -47.67 -25.23
N PRO A 2 -24.83 -47.59 -24.23
CA PRO A 2 -24.80 -46.45 -23.32
C PRO A 2 -23.89 -45.34 -23.88
N LEU A 3 -24.38 -44.11 -23.80
CA LEU A 3 -23.76 -42.89 -24.32
C LEU A 3 -22.42 -42.60 -23.61
N LYS A 4 -21.38 -42.43 -24.42
CA LYS A 4 -20.01 -42.07 -24.00
C LYS A 4 -20.03 -40.63 -23.46
N PRO A 5 -19.56 -40.36 -22.22
CA PRO A 5 -19.44 -39.00 -21.75
C PRO A 5 -18.35 -38.28 -22.52
N THR A 6 -18.72 -37.18 -23.18
CA THR A 6 -17.88 -36.33 -24.00
C THR A 6 -16.84 -35.63 -23.12
N GLY A 7 -15.58 -36.05 -23.24
CA GLY A 7 -14.41 -35.50 -22.52
C GLY A 7 -14.08 -34.02 -22.79
N HIS A 8 -15.00 -33.27 -23.38
CA HIS A 8 -14.88 -31.85 -23.65
C HIS A 8 -15.35 -30.98 -22.47
N MET A 9 -16.37 -31.38 -21.71
CA MET A 9 -16.93 -30.53 -20.63
C MET A 9 -15.97 -30.36 -19.44
N THR A 10 -15.21 -31.41 -19.10
CA THR A 10 -14.26 -31.37 -17.99
C THR A 10 -13.07 -30.46 -18.27
N ARG A 11 -12.67 -30.34 -19.55
CA ARG A 11 -11.53 -29.50 -19.97
C ARG A 11 -11.87 -28.01 -19.93
N TRP A 12 -13.13 -27.63 -20.12
CA TRP A 12 -13.57 -26.23 -19.99
C TRP A 12 -13.63 -25.76 -18.53
N LEU A 13 -14.00 -26.64 -17.60
CA LEU A 13 -14.06 -26.31 -16.17
C LEU A 13 -12.67 -26.04 -15.57
N VAL A 14 -11.63 -26.74 -16.02
CA VAL A 14 -10.25 -26.52 -15.54
C VAL A 14 -9.68 -25.20 -16.06
N THR A 15 -9.95 -24.82 -17.30
CA THR A 15 -9.47 -23.54 -17.87
C THR A 15 -10.15 -22.34 -17.22
N ALA A 16 -11.43 -22.44 -16.84
CA ALA A 16 -12.14 -21.38 -16.13
C ALA A 16 -11.59 -21.16 -14.71
N ALA A 17 -11.16 -22.22 -14.03
CA ALA A 17 -10.55 -22.11 -12.70
C ALA A 17 -9.17 -21.40 -12.72
N ILE A 18 -8.39 -21.58 -13.79
CA ILE A 18 -7.06 -20.95 -13.92
C ILE A 18 -7.18 -19.46 -14.26
N VAL A 19 -8.19 -19.06 -15.06
CA VAL A 19 -8.45 -17.64 -15.37
C VAL A 19 -9.03 -16.88 -14.17
N ALA A 20 -9.78 -17.55 -13.28
CA ALA A 20 -10.30 -16.92 -12.06
C ALA A 20 -9.21 -16.54 -11.04
N VAL A 21 -8.05 -17.22 -11.05
CA VAL A 21 -6.91 -16.89 -10.17
C VAL A 21 -6.10 -15.70 -10.71
N ALA A 22 -6.17 -15.42 -12.01
CA ALA A 22 -5.41 -14.33 -12.64
C ALA A 22 -6.07 -12.94 -12.50
N CYS A 23 -7.37 -12.87 -12.20
CA CYS A 23 -8.12 -11.61 -12.15
C CYS A 23 -8.49 -11.12 -10.73
N SER A 24 -8.07 -11.82 -9.69
CA SER A 24 -8.09 -11.33 -8.30
C SER A 24 -6.72 -10.81 -7.84
N GLY A 25 -5.81 -10.61 -8.80
CA GLY A 25 -4.38 -10.43 -8.58
C GLY A 25 -4.03 -9.11 -7.93
N SER A 26 -3.58 -9.19 -6.68
CA SER A 26 -2.53 -8.37 -6.10
C SER A 26 -1.63 -7.69 -7.16
N PRO A 27 -1.48 -6.36 -7.14
CA PRO A 27 -0.64 -5.67 -8.12
C PRO A 27 0.80 -6.19 -8.02
N ILE A 28 1.36 -6.63 -9.16
CA ILE A 28 2.77 -7.01 -9.24
C ILE A 28 3.59 -5.74 -9.43
N MET A 29 4.58 -5.53 -8.56
CA MET A 29 5.46 -4.37 -8.55
C MET A 29 6.86 -4.73 -9.04
N THR A 30 7.40 -3.89 -9.93
CA THR A 30 8.80 -3.93 -10.35
C THR A 30 9.70 -3.22 -9.33
N HIS A 31 11.00 -3.49 -9.40
CA HIS A 31 12.02 -2.76 -8.65
C HIS A 31 11.85 -1.23 -8.68
N GLU A 32 11.66 -0.64 -9.87
CA GLU A 32 11.52 0.81 -10.03
C GLU A 32 10.25 1.36 -9.34
N GLN A 33 9.17 0.57 -9.35
CA GLN A 33 7.94 0.91 -8.65
C GLN A 33 8.15 0.86 -7.13
N LEU A 34 8.86 -0.15 -6.62
CA LEU A 34 9.22 -0.25 -5.21
C LEU A 34 10.11 0.90 -4.74
N GLU A 35 11.10 1.29 -5.55
CA GLU A 35 11.91 2.47 -5.27
C GLU A 35 11.08 3.76 -5.26
N SER A 36 10.14 3.88 -6.21
CA SER A 36 9.26 5.03 -6.30
C SER A 36 8.37 5.13 -5.06
N GLU A 37 7.80 4.02 -4.61
CA GLU A 37 7.05 3.96 -3.35
C GLU A 37 7.91 4.37 -2.15
N MET A 38 9.14 3.86 -2.06
CA MET A 38 10.06 4.26 -1.00
C MET A 38 10.36 5.77 -1.01
N ARG A 39 10.54 6.38 -2.19
CA ARG A 39 10.70 7.83 -2.33
C ARG A 39 9.45 8.59 -1.88
N HIS A 40 8.26 8.08 -2.21
CA HIS A 40 7.00 8.68 -1.78
C HIS A 40 6.86 8.63 -0.25
N LEU A 41 7.10 7.47 0.37
CA LEU A 41 7.06 7.32 1.83
C LEU A 41 8.03 8.30 2.53
N ARG A 42 9.24 8.48 1.99
CA ARG A 42 10.19 9.48 2.51
C ARG A 42 9.70 10.92 2.35
N SER A 43 8.99 11.22 1.26
CA SER A 43 8.40 12.55 1.05
C SER A 43 7.32 12.85 2.08
N LEU A 44 6.43 11.88 2.37
CA LEU A 44 5.42 12.02 3.40
C LEU A 44 6.04 12.20 4.79
N ASP A 45 7.11 11.46 5.09
CA ASP A 45 7.86 11.59 6.33
C ASP A 45 8.48 12.99 6.51
N ALA A 46 9.03 13.55 5.43
CA ALA A 46 9.54 14.91 5.40
C ALA A 46 8.43 15.97 5.57
N GLU A 47 7.27 15.77 4.95
CA GLU A 47 6.10 16.65 5.11
C GLU A 47 5.59 16.64 6.56
N ALA A 48 5.60 15.48 7.23
CA ALA A 48 5.27 15.40 8.65
C ALA A 48 6.26 16.17 9.53
N GLN A 49 7.56 16.10 9.23
CA GLN A 49 8.57 16.89 9.94
C GLN A 49 8.32 18.40 9.75
N LEU A 50 8.04 18.84 8.52
CA LEU A 50 7.71 20.24 8.24
C LEU A 50 6.46 20.69 9.01
N LEU A 51 5.44 19.84 9.11
CA LEU A 51 4.26 20.15 9.91
C LEU A 51 4.62 20.32 11.40
N GLN A 52 5.43 19.44 11.95
CA GLN A 52 5.89 19.53 13.35
C GLN A 52 6.67 20.83 13.59
N ASP A 53 7.56 21.21 12.67
CA ASP A 53 8.33 22.46 12.76
C ASP A 53 7.41 23.71 12.72
N VAL A 54 6.41 23.70 11.83
CA VAL A 54 5.41 24.78 11.74
C VAL A 54 4.58 24.90 13.01
N VAL A 55 4.22 23.77 13.62
CA VAL A 55 3.49 23.73 14.90
C VAL A 55 4.36 24.28 16.03
N ALA A 56 5.61 23.83 16.13
CA ALA A 56 6.56 24.31 17.13
C ALA A 56 6.84 25.81 17.01
N ALA A 57 6.84 26.35 15.79
CA ALA A 57 6.99 27.79 15.53
C ALA A 57 5.70 28.61 15.80
N HIS A 58 4.58 27.97 16.15
CA HIS A 58 3.27 28.61 16.27
C HIS A 58 2.83 29.35 14.98
N HIS A 59 3.27 28.88 13.82
CA HIS A 59 3.02 29.50 12.51
C HIS A 59 1.80 28.93 11.78
N SER A 60 1.00 28.07 12.42
CA SER A 60 -0.23 27.53 11.86
C SER A 60 -1.45 27.73 12.74
N LYS A 61 -2.63 27.69 12.10
CA LYS A 61 -3.91 27.58 12.81
C LYS A 61 -4.11 26.13 13.24
N SER A 62 -4.61 25.90 14.45
CA SER A 62 -4.89 24.55 14.99
C SER A 62 -5.77 23.69 14.06
N ARG A 63 -6.75 24.31 13.39
CA ARG A 63 -7.56 23.61 12.38
C ARG A 63 -6.73 23.10 11.20
N PHE A 64 -5.80 23.92 10.69
CA PHE A 64 -4.93 23.51 9.58
C PHE A 64 -4.07 22.32 9.99
N THR A 65 -3.40 22.41 11.15
CA THR A 65 -2.53 21.33 11.64
C THR A 65 -3.28 20.01 11.78
N ARG A 66 -4.49 20.03 12.36
CA ARG A 66 -5.29 18.83 12.58
C ARG A 66 -5.74 18.18 11.28
N GLU A 67 -6.23 18.97 10.33
CA GLU A 67 -6.65 18.45 9.02
C GLU A 67 -5.45 17.91 8.23
N HIS A 68 -4.30 18.57 8.31
CA HIS A 68 -3.10 18.14 7.62
C HIS A 68 -2.49 16.87 8.21
N ALA A 69 -2.48 16.73 9.55
CA ALA A 69 -2.08 15.48 10.21
C ALA A 69 -3.00 14.30 9.78
N ARG A 70 -4.32 14.54 9.68
CA ARG A 70 -5.28 13.53 9.19
C ARG A 70 -5.08 13.19 7.71
N TYR A 71 -4.69 14.17 6.90
CA TYR A 71 -4.32 13.94 5.49
C TYR A 71 -3.13 12.98 5.42
N LEU A 72 -2.03 13.30 6.13
CA LEU A 72 -0.83 12.46 6.17
C LEU A 72 -1.14 11.04 6.63
N GLN A 73 -1.90 10.89 7.73
CA GLN A 73 -2.35 9.59 8.22
C GLN A 73 -3.08 8.78 7.15
N ARG A 74 -4.03 9.41 6.46
CA ARG A 74 -4.82 8.74 5.41
C ARG A 74 -3.95 8.32 4.24
N SER A 75 -3.05 9.19 3.78
CA SER A 75 -2.12 8.88 2.70
C SER A 75 -1.20 7.71 3.08
N ALA A 76 -0.60 7.71 4.27
CA ALA A 76 0.22 6.59 4.71
C ALA A 76 -0.58 5.27 4.81
N HIS A 77 -1.81 5.33 5.32
CA HIS A 77 -2.70 4.17 5.38
C HIS A 77 -3.00 3.59 3.99
N GLU A 78 -3.30 4.45 3.00
CA GLU A 78 -3.56 4.02 1.62
C GLU A 78 -2.34 3.32 1.00
N HIS A 79 -1.14 3.86 1.20
CA HIS A 79 0.11 3.23 0.75
C HIS A 79 0.36 1.89 1.47
N ALA A 80 0.24 1.85 2.79
CA ALA A 80 0.43 0.62 3.58
C ALA A 80 -0.55 -0.47 3.14
N HIS A 81 -1.82 -0.13 2.95
CA HIS A 81 -2.86 -1.06 2.49
C HIS A 81 -2.62 -1.56 1.05
N SER A 82 -2.18 -0.68 0.15
CA SER A 82 -1.80 -1.06 -1.22
C SER A 82 -0.60 -2.02 -1.23
N LEU A 83 0.46 -1.69 -0.49
CA LEU A 83 1.67 -2.50 -0.38
C LEU A 83 1.40 -3.85 0.29
N ALA A 84 0.51 -3.92 1.28
CA ALA A 84 0.12 -5.17 1.94
C ALA A 84 -0.48 -6.17 0.94
N GLN A 85 -1.16 -5.68 -0.09
CA GLN A 85 -1.76 -6.51 -1.13
C GLN A 85 -0.84 -6.74 -2.33
N ALA A 86 0.27 -6.01 -2.47
CA ALA A 86 1.17 -6.13 -3.61
C ALA A 86 1.94 -7.47 -3.65
N ARG A 87 2.51 -7.79 -4.80
CA ARG A 87 3.54 -8.84 -4.95
C ARG A 87 4.71 -8.24 -5.70
N SER A 88 5.93 -8.71 -5.45
CA SER A 88 7.09 -8.29 -6.24
C SER A 88 7.26 -9.19 -7.46
N VAL A 89 8.06 -8.72 -8.42
CA VAL A 89 8.70 -9.64 -9.37
C VAL A 89 9.70 -10.55 -8.63
N PRO A 90 10.03 -11.74 -9.19
CA PRO A 90 11.01 -12.63 -8.59
C PRO A 90 12.38 -11.97 -8.40
N GLY A 91 12.92 -12.01 -7.18
CA GLY A 91 14.21 -11.40 -6.82
C GLY A 91 14.09 -10.11 -6.00
N ASP A 92 12.92 -9.46 -6.01
CA ASP A 92 12.66 -8.19 -5.31
C ASP A 92 11.83 -8.36 -4.03
N GLU A 93 11.61 -9.60 -3.56
CA GLU A 93 10.76 -9.88 -2.39
C GLU A 93 11.27 -9.17 -1.14
N ALA A 94 12.58 -9.21 -0.92
CA ALA A 94 13.20 -8.54 0.22
C ALA A 94 13.01 -7.02 0.17
N GLU A 95 12.95 -6.44 -1.03
CA GLU A 95 12.70 -5.01 -1.18
C GLU A 95 11.25 -4.65 -0.91
N LEU A 96 10.30 -5.42 -1.43
CA LEU A 96 8.89 -5.25 -1.10
C LEU A 96 8.67 -5.31 0.42
N GLU A 97 9.30 -6.25 1.12
CA GLU A 97 9.22 -6.33 2.58
C GLU A 97 9.83 -5.11 3.29
N ARG A 98 10.94 -4.55 2.77
CA ARG A 98 11.51 -3.30 3.30
C ARG A 98 10.55 -2.13 3.12
N VAL A 99 9.91 -2.02 1.96
CA VAL A 99 8.95 -0.95 1.64
C VAL A 99 7.70 -1.09 2.49
N ARG A 100 7.16 -2.30 2.65
CA ARG A 100 6.05 -2.60 3.59
C ARG A 100 6.36 -2.18 5.01
N ALA A 101 7.52 -2.61 5.53
CA ALA A 101 7.92 -2.27 6.89
C ALA A 101 8.10 -0.76 7.07
N ALA A 102 8.57 -0.03 6.05
CA ALA A 102 8.63 1.42 6.08
C ALA A 102 7.24 2.06 6.10
N ALA A 103 6.31 1.59 5.27
CA ALA A 103 4.94 2.08 5.23
C ALA A 103 4.20 1.87 6.56
N THR A 104 4.33 0.69 7.18
CA THR A 104 3.72 0.39 8.48
C THR A 104 4.26 1.31 9.58
N ARG A 105 5.59 1.48 9.68
CA ARG A 105 6.18 2.40 10.66
C ARG A 105 5.72 3.84 10.46
N LEU A 106 5.56 4.27 9.21
CA LEU A 106 5.12 5.61 8.87
C LEU A 106 3.64 5.83 9.25
N GLU A 107 2.79 4.83 8.98
CA GLU A 107 1.39 4.83 9.39
C GLU A 107 1.26 4.95 10.91
N GLU A 108 2.00 4.15 11.68
CA GLU A 108 2.05 4.22 13.15
C GLU A 108 2.48 5.62 13.63
N ARG A 109 3.53 6.18 13.03
CA ARG A 109 3.99 7.55 13.32
C ARG A 109 2.88 8.58 13.08
N PHE A 110 2.13 8.47 12.00
CA PHE A 110 1.08 9.44 11.67
C PHE A 110 -0.18 9.28 12.51
N VAL A 111 -0.49 8.05 12.97
CA VAL A 111 -1.48 7.84 14.03
C VAL A 111 -1.09 8.60 15.29
N ALA A 112 0.17 8.49 15.73
CA ALA A 112 0.68 9.22 16.89
C ALA A 112 0.61 10.74 16.68
N LEU A 113 1.03 11.24 15.52
CA LEU A 113 0.95 12.65 15.16
C LEU A 113 -0.49 13.19 15.23
N VAL A 114 -1.47 12.44 14.74
CA VAL A 114 -2.89 12.84 14.83
C VAL A 114 -3.35 12.93 16.28
N ILE A 115 -2.88 12.05 17.17
CA ILE A 115 -3.21 12.09 18.60
C ILE A 115 -2.57 13.33 19.26
N GLU A 116 -1.32 13.65 18.94
CA GLU A 116 -0.63 14.84 19.46
C GLU A 116 -1.31 16.16 19.08
N MET A 117 -1.99 16.19 17.93
CA MET A 117 -2.58 17.41 17.34
C MET A 117 -4.08 17.59 17.64
N GLN A 118 -4.65 16.76 18.51
CA GLN A 118 -6.05 16.87 18.95
C GLN A 118 -6.25 17.95 20.01
#